data_AF-A0AA42VPV0-F1
#
_entry.id   AF-A0AA42VPV0-F1
#
_cell.length_a   1.000
_cell.length_b   1.000
_cell.length_c   1.000
_cell.angle_alpha   90.00
_cell.angle_beta   90.00
_cell.angle_gamma   90.00
#
_symmetry.space_group_name_H-M   'P 1'
#
loop_
_entity.id
_entity.type
_entity.pdbx_description
1 polymer ?
#
loop_
_entity_poly.entity_id
_entity_poly.type
_entity_poly.pdbx_seq_one_letter_code
_entity_poly.pdbx_strand_id
1 'polypeptide(L)'
;MPIELTAEQEALLRLPEPESFTERIAAELRRDMPEETQHMSDQQLLAAVRESYEFATYELHITRVPTLVRWVRADTSTNGLLRREPAVILKVKGADNENLAAEDLLSIFRAQTSWRN
;
A
#
# COMPACT_ATOMS: atom_id res chain seq x y z
N MET A 1 -17.98 31.04 -8.93
CA MET A 1 -18.34 30.59 -7.57
C MET A 1 -17.35 29.51 -7.17
N PRO A 2 -16.75 29.57 -5.96
CA PRO A 2 -16.00 28.43 -5.44
C PRO A 2 -16.97 27.28 -5.16
N ILE A 3 -16.54 26.06 -5.45
CA ILE A 3 -17.28 24.85 -5.09
C ILE A 3 -17.02 24.61 -3.61
N GLU A 4 -18.05 24.77 -2.76
CA GLU A 4 -17.98 24.37 -1.36
C GLU A 4 -18.35 22.88 -1.25
N LEU A 5 -17.44 22.09 -0.67
CA LEU A 5 -17.62 20.67 -0.48
C LEU A 5 -18.31 20.41 0.87
N THR A 6 -19.26 19.50 0.88
CA THR A 6 -19.82 18.97 2.12
C THR A 6 -18.76 18.15 2.89
N ALA A 7 -18.92 17.97 4.21
CA ALA A 7 -17.99 17.17 5.01
C ALA A 7 -17.84 15.72 4.49
N GLU A 8 -18.90 15.16 3.91
CA GLU A 8 -18.88 13.85 3.27
C GLU A 8 -18.08 13.86 1.97
N GLN A 9 -18.22 14.90 1.15
CA GLN A 9 -17.41 15.07 -0.06
C GLN A 9 -15.94 15.34 0.27
N GLU A 10 -15.64 16.10 1.33
CA GLU A 10 -14.27 16.24 1.82
C GLU A 10 -13.71 14.91 2.31
N ALA A 11 -14.51 14.10 3.01
CA ALA A 11 -14.09 12.77 3.46
C ALA A 11 -13.82 11.82 2.27
N LEU A 12 -14.61 11.91 1.19
CA LEU A 12 -14.38 11.16 -0.06
C LEU A 12 -13.10 11.58 -0.79
N LEU A 13 -12.62 12.80 -0.57
CA LEU A 13 -11.35 13.29 -1.12
C LEU A 13 -10.15 12.99 -0.21
N ARG A 14 -10.41 12.63 1.06
CA ARG A 14 -9.37 12.26 2.01
C ARG A 14 -9.09 10.77 1.90
N LEU A 15 -7.83 10.42 2.08
CA LEU A 15 -7.47 9.02 2.29
C LEU A 15 -8.18 8.48 3.54
N PRO A 16 -8.43 7.16 3.60
CA PRO A 16 -8.98 6.53 4.78
C PRO A 16 -8.21 6.92 6.04
N GLU A 17 -8.92 6.98 7.17
CA GLU A 17 -8.28 7.21 8.46
C GLU A 17 -7.20 6.12 8.68
N PRO A 18 -5.92 6.50 8.86
CA PRO A 18 -4.80 5.55 8.81
C PRO A 18 -4.88 4.40 9.81
N GLU A 19 -5.30 4.63 11.06
CA GLU A 19 -5.31 3.58 12.09
C GLU A 19 -6.32 2.49 11.76
N SER A 20 -7.59 2.86 11.59
CA SER A 20 -8.67 1.93 11.30
C SER A 20 -8.47 1.22 9.95
N PHE A 21 -7.83 1.88 8.99
CA PHE A 21 -7.52 1.29 7.70
C PHE A 21 -6.37 0.27 7.77
N THR A 22 -5.28 0.62 8.46
CA THR A 22 -4.12 -0.28 8.61
C THR A 22 -4.44 -1.51 9.47
N GLU A 23 -5.27 -1.36 10.50
CA GLU A 23 -5.77 -2.49 11.30
C GLU A 23 -6.57 -3.49 10.47
N ARG A 24 -7.46 -2.98 9.59
CA ARG A 24 -8.23 -3.83 8.68
C ARG A 24 -7.33 -4.57 7.69
N ILE A 25 -6.35 -3.89 7.10
CA ILE A 25 -5.40 -4.53 6.17
C ILE A 25 -4.57 -5.60 6.89
N ALA A 26 -4.12 -5.36 8.11
CA ALA A 26 -3.36 -6.34 8.90
C ALA A 26 -4.20 -7.60 9.19
N ALA A 27 -5.47 -7.42 9.57
CA ALA A 27 -6.39 -8.54 9.78
C ALA A 27 -6.66 -9.32 8.47
N GLU A 28 -6.84 -8.62 7.36
CA GLU A 28 -7.01 -9.24 6.04
C GLU A 28 -5.77 -10.02 5.60
N LEU A 29 -4.57 -9.46 5.81
CA LEU A 29 -3.30 -10.15 5.52
C LEU A 29 -3.13 -11.42 6.33
N ARG A 30 -3.43 -11.37 7.63
CA ARG A 30 -3.38 -12.55 8.51
C ARG A 30 -4.32 -13.66 8.03
N ARG A 31 -5.50 -13.29 7.53
CA ARG A 31 -6.51 -14.23 7.01
C ARG A 31 -6.15 -14.78 5.63
N ASP A 32 -5.72 -13.91 4.72
CA ASP A 32 -5.55 -14.24 3.29
C ASP A 32 -4.16 -14.81 2.97
N MET A 33 -3.15 -14.49 3.79
CA MET A 33 -1.73 -14.82 3.57
C MET A 33 -1.08 -15.36 4.86
N PRO A 34 -1.61 -16.45 5.44
CA PRO A 34 -1.13 -16.95 6.74
C PRO A 34 0.32 -17.46 6.67
N GLU A 35 0.75 -18.07 5.56
CA GLU A 35 2.10 -18.61 5.42
C GLU A 35 3.16 -17.50 5.35
N GLU A 36 2.83 -16.39 4.69
CA GLU A 36 3.70 -15.22 4.57
C GLU A 36 3.72 -14.40 5.85
N THR A 37 2.70 -14.47 6.69
CA THR A 37 2.58 -13.65 7.92
C THR A 37 2.82 -14.41 9.22
N GLN A 38 2.92 -15.75 9.20
CA GLN A 38 3.08 -16.58 10.40
C GLN A 38 4.30 -16.22 11.27
N HIS A 39 5.35 -15.67 10.65
CA HIS A 39 6.59 -15.31 11.32
C HIS A 39 6.51 -13.98 12.09
N MET A 40 5.42 -13.23 11.91
CA MET A 40 5.16 -11.96 12.60
C MET A 40 4.08 -12.15 13.67
N SER A 41 4.28 -11.54 14.84
CA SER A 41 3.19 -11.30 15.81
C SER A 41 2.17 -10.31 15.23
N ASP A 42 0.95 -10.24 15.79
CA ASP A 42 -0.06 -9.29 15.32
C ASP A 42 0.43 -7.84 15.42
N GLN A 43 1.18 -7.53 16.48
CA GLN A 43 1.79 -6.21 16.67
C GLN A 43 2.87 -5.92 15.60
N GLN A 44 3.70 -6.91 15.26
CA GLN A 44 4.72 -6.76 14.22
C GLN A 44 4.08 -6.59 12.84
N LEU A 45 3.02 -7.36 12.55
CA LEU A 45 2.29 -7.27 11.29
C LEU A 45 1.63 -5.89 11.16
N LEU A 46 0.96 -5.41 12.21
CA LEU A 46 0.34 -4.08 12.21
C LEU A 46 1.39 -2.97 12.01
N ALA A 47 2.53 -3.06 12.68
CA ALA A 47 3.63 -2.10 12.51
C ALA A 47 4.16 -2.10 11.07
N ALA A 48 4.36 -3.27 10.47
CA ALA A 48 4.81 -3.38 9.08
C ALA A 48 3.80 -2.82 8.07
N VAL A 49 2.50 -3.06 8.30
CA VAL A 49 1.41 -2.49 7.49
C VAL A 49 1.38 -0.97 7.61
N ARG A 50 1.51 -0.41 8.82
CA ARG A 50 1.56 1.04 9.06
C ARG A 50 2.75 1.68 8.36
N GLU A 51 3.95 1.13 8.53
CA GLU A 51 5.16 1.63 7.88
C GLU A 51 5.01 1.64 6.34
N SER A 52 4.45 0.56 5.78
CA SER A 52 4.21 0.47 4.34
C SER A 52 3.15 1.48 3.86
N TYR A 53 2.07 1.67 4.61
CA TYR A 53 1.02 2.62 4.30
C TYR A 53 1.51 4.07 4.32
N GLU A 54 2.24 4.45 5.37
CA GLU A 54 2.81 5.78 5.52
C GLU A 54 3.80 6.07 4.38
N PHE A 55 4.68 5.12 4.07
CA PHE A 55 5.61 5.26 2.96
C PHE A 55 4.88 5.42 1.61
N ALA A 56 3.92 4.55 1.31
CA ALA A 56 3.17 4.61 0.05
C ALA A 56 2.40 5.93 -0.10
N THR A 57 1.84 6.43 1.00
CA THR A 57 1.02 7.65 1.02
C THR A 57 1.86 8.91 0.97
N TYR A 58 2.83 9.04 1.89
CA TYR A 58 3.54 10.30 2.11
C TYR A 58 4.83 10.40 1.29
N GLU A 59 5.53 9.29 1.06
CA GLU A 59 6.75 9.29 0.27
C GLU A 59 6.48 9.06 -1.22
N LEU A 60 5.54 8.17 -1.57
CA LEU A 60 5.27 7.83 -2.97
C LEU A 60 4.04 8.52 -3.56
N HIS A 61 3.29 9.29 -2.77
CA HIS A 61 2.09 10.00 -3.18
C HIS A 61 1.03 9.11 -3.88
N ILE A 62 1.00 7.82 -3.52
CA ILE A 62 -0.06 6.92 -3.96
C ILE A 62 -1.32 7.31 -3.18
N THR A 63 -2.36 7.69 -3.92
CA THR A 63 -3.59 8.27 -3.36
C THR A 63 -4.84 7.49 -3.74
N ARG A 64 -4.74 6.62 -4.75
CA ARG A 64 -5.84 5.74 -5.16
C ARG A 64 -5.93 4.57 -4.19
N VAL A 65 -7.02 4.51 -3.41
CA VAL A 65 -7.22 3.49 -2.37
C VAL A 65 -6.99 2.05 -2.86
N PRO A 66 -7.56 1.59 -3.99
CA PRO A 66 -7.25 0.26 -4.52
C PRO A 66 -5.76 -0.01 -4.75
N THR A 67 -5.02 1.00 -5.20
CA THR A 67 -3.57 0.92 -5.44
C THR A 67 -2.81 0.86 -4.12
N LEU A 68 -3.17 1.70 -3.15
CA LEU A 68 -2.62 1.67 -1.80
C LEU A 68 -2.78 0.31 -1.14
N VAL A 69 -3.98 -0.27 -1.17
CA VAL A 69 -4.23 -1.60 -0.59
C VAL A 69 -3.33 -2.65 -1.22
N ARG A 70 -3.25 -2.68 -2.57
CA ARG A 70 -2.39 -3.64 -3.27
C ARG A 70 -0.91 -3.43 -2.95
N TRP A 71 -0.46 -2.19 -2.89
CA TRP A 71 0.91 -1.84 -2.53
C TRP A 71 1.26 -2.32 -1.14
N VAL A 72 0.47 -1.94 -0.14
CA VAL A 72 0.71 -2.28 1.28
C VAL A 72 0.73 -3.80 1.48
N ARG A 73 -0.19 -4.53 0.82
CA ARG A 73 -0.19 -6.01 0.88
C ARG A 73 1.07 -6.61 0.27
N ALA A 74 1.45 -6.17 -0.93
CA ALA A 74 2.63 -6.69 -1.62
C ALA A 74 3.93 -6.36 -0.86
N ASP A 75 4.07 -5.15 -0.37
CA ASP A 75 5.24 -4.72 0.40
C ASP A 75 5.32 -5.44 1.75
N THR A 76 4.20 -5.54 2.49
CA THR A 76 4.17 -6.24 3.80
C THR A 76 4.48 -7.72 3.66
N SER A 77 3.85 -8.42 2.72
CA SER A 77 4.10 -9.86 2.48
C SER A 77 5.52 -10.17 2.03
N THR A 78 6.23 -9.18 1.49
CA THR A 78 7.64 -9.29 1.06
C THR A 78 8.61 -8.68 2.06
N ASN A 79 8.14 -8.48 3.31
CA ASN A 79 8.91 -7.91 4.40
C ASN A 79 9.54 -6.55 4.04
N GLY A 80 8.82 -5.72 3.30
CA GLY A 80 9.24 -4.38 2.92
C GLY A 80 10.17 -4.31 1.71
N LEU A 81 10.10 -5.27 0.79
CA LEU A 81 10.98 -5.26 -0.38
C LEU A 81 10.73 -4.03 -1.29
N LEU A 82 9.48 -3.65 -1.50
CA LEU A 82 9.14 -2.55 -2.42
C LEU A 82 9.64 -1.21 -1.88
N ARG A 83 9.53 -0.99 -0.56
CA ARG A 83 10.04 0.24 0.08
C ARG A 83 11.55 0.27 0.29
N ARG A 84 12.25 -0.87 0.20
CA ARG A 84 13.72 -0.95 0.35
C ARG A 84 14.48 -0.91 -0.96
N GLU A 85 13.82 -1.11 -2.10
CA GLU A 85 14.43 -1.13 -3.42
C GLU A 85 14.49 0.28 -4.04
N PRO A 86 15.67 0.92 -4.15
CA PRO A 86 15.77 2.30 -4.66
C PRO A 86 15.24 2.45 -6.09
N ALA A 87 15.39 1.44 -6.93
CA ALA A 87 14.89 1.49 -8.30
C ALA A 87 13.35 1.57 -8.36
N VAL A 88 12.66 0.90 -7.44
CA VAL A 88 11.20 0.96 -7.29
C VAL A 88 10.78 2.37 -6.87
N ILE A 89 11.44 2.93 -5.86
CA ILE A 89 11.16 4.27 -5.32
C ILE A 89 11.35 5.33 -6.41
N LEU A 90 12.50 5.33 -7.09
CA LEU A 90 12.81 6.32 -8.13
C LEU A 90 11.84 6.24 -9.29
N LYS A 91 11.40 5.04 -9.68
CA LYS A 91 10.43 4.86 -10.76
C LYS A 91 9.07 5.48 -10.42
N VAL A 92 8.60 5.33 -9.18
CA VAL A 92 7.31 5.91 -8.76
C VAL A 92 7.44 7.42 -8.58
N LYS A 93 8.46 7.90 -7.85
CA LYS A 93 8.67 9.34 -7.59
C LYS A 93 8.94 10.16 -8.86
N GLY A 94 9.52 9.54 -9.90
CA GLY A 94 9.83 10.21 -11.16
C GLY A 94 8.72 10.16 -12.22
N ALA A 95 7.57 9.56 -11.91
CA ALA A 95 6.48 9.40 -12.87
C ALA A 95 5.53 10.60 -12.88
N ASP A 96 4.94 10.89 -14.05
CA ASP A 96 3.86 11.89 -14.17
C ASP A 96 2.57 11.48 -13.45
N ASN A 97 2.44 10.17 -13.15
CA ASN A 97 1.32 9.61 -12.40
C ASN A 97 1.81 8.45 -11.53
N GLU A 98 1.95 8.70 -10.24
CA GLU A 98 2.50 7.79 -9.25
C GLU A 98 1.60 6.56 -9.06
N ASN A 99 0.28 6.75 -9.10
CA ASN A 99 -0.68 5.65 -8.99
C ASN A 99 -0.56 4.68 -10.16
N LEU A 100 -0.43 5.19 -11.40
CA LEU A 100 -0.25 4.34 -12.57
C LEU A 100 1.10 3.62 -12.54
N ALA A 101 2.17 4.33 -12.18
CA ALA A 101 3.50 3.73 -12.03
C ALA A 101 3.52 2.61 -10.95
N ALA A 102 2.81 2.82 -9.84
CA ALA A 102 2.65 1.81 -8.80
C ALA A 102 1.88 0.58 -9.29
N GLU A 103 0.78 0.76 -10.05
CA GLU A 103 0.03 -0.36 -10.65
C GLU A 103 0.87 -1.16 -11.66
N ASP A 104 1.67 -0.49 -12.48
CA ASP A 104 2.58 -1.15 -13.42
C ASP A 104 3.61 -2.01 -12.68
N LEU A 105 4.20 -1.47 -11.61
CA LEU A 105 5.13 -2.19 -10.75
C LEU A 105 4.48 -3.39 -10.05
N LEU A 106 3.28 -3.21 -9.50
CA LEU A 106 2.52 -4.29 -8.86
C LEU A 106 2.15 -5.40 -9.85
N SER A 107 1.85 -5.04 -11.09
CA SER A 107 1.57 -6.00 -12.17
C SER A 107 2.80 -6.84 -12.51
N ILE A 108 3.98 -6.20 -12.62
CA ILE A 108 5.25 -6.89 -12.82
C ILE A 108 5.56 -7.81 -11.64
N PHE A 109 5.39 -7.31 -10.41
CA PHE A 109 5.66 -8.06 -9.19
C PHE A 109 4.78 -9.31 -9.08
N ARG A 110 3.49 -9.17 -9.39
CA ARG A 110 2.53 -10.28 -9.43
C ARG A 110 2.89 -11.31 -10.49
N ALA A 111 3.30 -10.87 -11.68
CA ALA A 111 3.76 -11.78 -12.72
C ALA A 111 4.95 -12.60 -12.21
N GLN A 112 5.99 -11.95 -11.67
CA GLN A 112 7.19 -12.63 -11.18
C GLN A 112 6.93 -13.63 -10.06
N THR A 113 6.00 -13.34 -9.15
CA THR A 113 5.59 -14.28 -8.08
C THR A 113 4.76 -15.44 -8.62
N SER A 114 3.88 -15.21 -9.60
CA SER A 114 3.10 -16.28 -10.24
C SER A 114 3.94 -17.31 -11.01
N TRP A 115 5.15 -16.94 -11.47
CA TRP A 115 6.08 -17.86 -12.14
C TRP A 115 7.02 -18.61 -11.18
N ARG A 116 7.01 -18.26 -9.88
CA ARG A 116 7.88 -18.89 -8.86
C ARG A 116 7.16 -19.95 -8.02
N ASN A 117 5.83 -20.00 -8.08
CA ASN A 117 4.96 -21.01 -7.48
C ASN A 117 4.46 -21.98 -8.53
#